data_AF-A0A1G2E1S5-F1
#
_entry.id   AF-A0A1G2E1S5-F1
#
_cell.length_a   1.000
_cell.length_b   1.000
_cell.length_c   1.000
_cell.angle_alpha   90.00
_cell.angle_beta   90.00
_cell.angle_gamma   90.00
#
_symmetry.space_group_name_H-M   'P 1'
#
loop_
_entity.id
_entity.type
_entity.pdbx_description
1 polymer ?
#
loop_
_entity_poly.entity_id
_entity_poly.type
_entity_poly.pdbx_seq_one_letter_code
_entity_poly.pdbx_strand_id
1 'polypeptide(L)' 'MNRKYRKKNKTTDVLSFLYDTSGEIVICPGKVRQNAKKFGFSFKEELARVLVHAV' A
#
# COMPACT_ATOMS: atom_id res chain seq x y z
N MET A 1 11.16 -4.72 -2.25
CA MET A 1 10.67 -3.61 -1.40
C MET A 1 10.45 -4.05 0.06
N ASN A 2 9.35 -4.72 0.42
CA ASN A 2 9.02 -4.99 1.83
C ASN A 2 10.09 -5.77 2.62
N ARG A 3 10.65 -6.83 2.02
CA ARG A 3 11.75 -7.60 2.63
C ARG A 3 13.01 -6.76 2.86
N LYS A 4 13.34 -5.87 1.92
CA LYS A 4 14.55 -5.03 1.97
C LYS A 4 14.46 -3.96 3.06
N TYR A 5 13.33 -3.24 3.13
CA TYR A 5 13.20 -2.06 3.99
C TYR A 5 12.48 -2.31 5.32
N ARG A 6 11.65 -3.36 5.42
CA ARG A 6 10.89 -3.68 6.64
C ARG A 6 11.21 -5.08 7.19
N LYS A 7 12.17 -5.81 6.57
CA LYS A 7 12.54 -7.19 6.91
C LYS A 7 11.37 -8.19 6.90
N LYS A 8 10.28 -7.86 6.21
CA LYS A 8 9.07 -8.70 6.09
C LYS A 8 9.03 -9.39 4.73
N ASN A 9 9.15 -10.72 4.70
CA ASN A 9 9.06 -11.51 3.47
C ASN A 9 7.60 -11.78 3.06
N LYS A 10 6.80 -10.72 2.95
CA LYS A 10 5.42 -10.78 2.47
C LYS A 10 5.11 -9.56 1.59
N THR A 11 4.24 -9.72 0.60
CA THR A 11 3.70 -8.59 -0.17
C THR A 11 2.75 -7.76 0.69
N THR A 12 2.72 -6.45 0.43
CA THR A 12 1.83 -5.48 1.09
C THR A 12 1.21 -4.59 0.03
N ASP A 13 0.06 -4.00 0.33
CA ASP A 13 -0.65 -3.01 -0.49
C ASP A 13 0.09 -1.68 -0.54
N VAL A 14 0.65 -1.24 0.59
CA VAL A 14 1.41 0.02 0.68
C VAL A 14 2.64 -0.05 1.58
N LEU A 15 3.64 0.76 1.24
CA LEU A 15 4.81 1.09 2.05
C LEU A 15 4.98 2.61 2.09
N SER A 16 5.03 3.16 3.29
CA SER A 16 5.31 4.58 3.51
C SER A 16 6.75 4.75 4.01
N PHE A 17 7.44 5.74 3.47
CA PHE A 17 8.80 6.13 3.84
C PHE A 17 8.74 7.60 4.24
N LEU A 18 9.09 7.88 5.49
CA LEU A 18 9.14 9.23 6.02
C LEU A 18 10.60 9.68 6.08
N TYR A 19 10.86 10.88 5.59
CA TYR A 19 12.10 11.63 5.70
C TYR A 19 11.82 12.89 6.53
N ASP A 20 12.84 13.65 6.88
CA ASP A 20 12.71 14.79 7.83
C ASP A 20 11.56 15.74 7.50
N THR A 21 11.46 16.18 6.24
CA THR A 21 10.43 17.12 5.77
C THR A 21 9.61 16.62 4.58
N SER A 22 9.85 15.38 4.15
CA SER A 22 9.19 14.79 2.98
C SER A 22 8.89 13.32 3.20
N GLY A 23 8.08 12.72 2.34
CA GLY A 23 7.79 11.30 2.40
C GLY A 23 7.41 10.73 1.05
N GLU A 24 7.54 9.42 0.93
CA GLU A 24 7.20 8.66 -0.26
C GLU A 24 6.23 7.53 0.10
N ILE A 25 5.20 7.36 -0.72
CA ILE A 25 4.23 6.28 -0.59
C ILE A 25 4.35 5.38 -1.81
N VAL A 26 4.69 4.11 -1.59
CA VAL A 26 4.81 3.09 -2.64
C VAL A 26 3.63 2.13 -2.53
N ILE A 27 2.78 2.13 -3.55
CA ILE A 27 1.58 1.29 -3.63
C ILE A 27 1.80 0.15 -4.61
N CYS A 28 1.29 -1.04 -4.28
CA CYS A 28 1.26 -2.19 -5.17
C CYS A 28 -0.14 -2.38 -5.80
N PRO A 29 -0.39 -1.96 -7.06
CA PRO A 29 -1.72 -2.04 -7.67
C PRO A 29 -2.27 -3.47 -7.76
N GLY A 30 -1.39 -4.45 -7.95
CA GLY A 30 -1.78 -5.86 -7.97
C GLY A 30 -2.37 -6.31 -6.62
N LYS A 31 -1.78 -5.85 -5.50
CA LYS A 31 -2.29 -6.19 -4.17
C LYS A 31 -3.58 -5.44 -3.83
N VAL A 32 -3.66 -4.17 -4.21
CA VAL A 32 -4.90 -3.37 -4.13
C VAL A 32 -6.05 -4.04 -4.90
N ARG A 33 -5.81 -4.54 -6.13
CA ARG A 33 -6.82 -5.30 -6.88
C ARG A 33 -7.27 -6.59 -6.17
N GLN A 34 -6.35 -7.32 -5.55
CA GLN A 34 -6.68 -8.53 -4.79
C GLN A 34 -7.51 -8.19 -3.55
N ASN A 35 -7.15 -7.14 -2.82
CA ASN A 35 -7.88 -6.68 -1.64
C ASN A 35 -9.28 -6.17 -2.04
N ALA A 36 -9.39 -5.37 -3.10
CA ALA A 36 -10.67 -4.90 -3.63
C ALA A 36 -11.64 -6.06 -3.90
N LYS A 37 -11.16 -7.10 -4.60
CA LYS A 37 -11.93 -8.35 -4.80
C LYS A 37 -12.28 -9.06 -3.50
N LYS A 38 -11.32 -9.17 -2.57
CA LYS A 38 -11.50 -9.86 -1.28
C LYS A 38 -12.55 -9.17 -0.40
N PHE A 39 -12.59 -7.85 -0.42
CA PHE A 39 -13.43 -7.05 0.46
C PHE A 39 -14.70 -6.51 -0.22
N GLY A 40 -14.92 -6.84 -1.50
CA GLY A 40 -16.13 -6.45 -2.23
C GLY A 40 -16.15 -4.98 -2.66
N PHE A 41 -14.98 -4.35 -2.83
CA PHE A 41 -14.85 -2.97 -3.27
C PHE A 41 -14.39 -2.88 -4.72
N SER A 42 -14.66 -1.74 -5.35
CA SER A 42 -14.00 -1.38 -6.59
C SER A 42 -12.52 -1.09 -6.35
N PHE A 43 -11.71 -1.23 -7.41
CA PHE A 43 -10.28 -0.88 -7.33
C PHE A 43 -10.04 0.57 -6.89
N LYS A 44 -10.90 1.52 -7.34
CA LYS A 44 -10.77 2.93 -6.97
C LYS A 44 -11.06 3.18 -5.49
N GLU A 45 -12.08 2.55 -4.95
CA GLU A 45 -12.43 2.67 -3.52
C GLU A 45 -11.31 2.11 -2.63
N GLU A 46 -10.79 0.94 -2.97
CA GLU A 46 -9.68 0.35 -2.22
C GLU A 46 -8.41 1.20 -2.36
N LEU A 47 -8.11 1.71 -3.55
CA LEU A 47 -6.97 2.59 -3.75
C LEU A 47 -7.10 3.89 -2.93
N ALA A 48 -8.29 4.49 -2.87
CA ALA A 48 -8.54 5.67 -2.05
C ALA A 48 -8.32 5.40 -0.56
N ARG A 49 -8.80 4.24 -0.06
CA ARG A 49 -8.54 3.83 1.33
C ARG A 49 -7.06 3.61 1.61
N VAL A 50 -6.36 2.96 0.68
CA VAL A 50 -4.92 2.73 0.78
C VAL A 50 -4.17 4.06 0.84
N LEU A 51 -4.56 5.05 0.04
CA LEU A 51 -3.98 6.39 0.09
C LEU A 51 -4.24 7.09 1.42
N VAL A 52 -5.48 7.05 1.93
CA VAL A 52 -5.85 7.71 3.19
C VAL A 52 -5.13 7.11 4.39
N HIS A 53 -4.98 5.78 4.46
CA HIS A 53 -4.33 5.13 5.60
C HIS A 53 -2.80 5.08 5.51
N ALA A 54 -2.21 5.46 4.37
CA ALA A 54 -0.77 5.39 4.14
C ALA A 54 0.00 6.60 4.69
N VAL A 55 -0.71 7.64 5.12
CA VAL A 55 -0.15 8.83 5.77
C VAL A 55 0.21 8.52 7.23
#